data_AF-A0A821D1R2-F1
#
_entry.id   AF-A0A821D1R2-F1
#
_cell.length_a   1.000
_cell.length_b   1.000
_cell.length_c   1.000
_cell.angle_alpha   90.00
_cell.angle_beta   90.00
_cell.angle_gamma   90.00
#
_symmetry.space_group_name_H-M   'P 1'
#
loop_
_entity.id
_entity.type
_entity.pdbx_description
1 polymer ?
#
loop_
_entity_poly.entity_id
_entity_poly.type
_entity_poly.pdbx_seq_one_letter_code
_entity_poly.pdbx_strand_id
1 'polypeptide(L)'
;MVGLLIGFACAPGTEANDNDEQENALYTKYLLEHIVKPNTDISKVLRAVTGAVVAESDSRQIPYYTDALVTTDDIYLYEKPS
;
A
#
# COMPACT_ATOMS: atom_id res chain seq x y z
N MET A 1 6.62 14.96 -16.87
CA MET A 1 5.85 13.78 -17.32
C MET A 1 5.32 13.12 -16.07
N VAL A 2 4.01 12.89 -15.94
CA VAL A 2 3.46 12.18 -14.77
C VAL A 2 3.59 10.69 -15.07
N GLY A 3 4.28 9.96 -14.20
CA GLY A 3 4.51 8.52 -14.34
C GLY A 3 3.33 7.71 -13.82
N LEU A 4 3.58 6.43 -13.58
CA LEU A 4 2.59 5.48 -13.06
C LEU A 4 3.09 4.85 -11.78
N LEU A 5 2.19 4.60 -10.84
CA LEU A 5 2.40 3.69 -9.73
C LEU A 5 1.17 2.80 -9.61
N ILE A 6 1.37 1.48 -9.59
CA ILE A 6 0.29 0.50 -9.41
C ILE A 6 0.60 -0.31 -8.15
N GLY A 7 -0.34 -0.35 -7.21
CA GLY A 7 -0.32 -1.25 -6.06
C GLY A 7 -1.25 -2.45 -6.28
N PHE A 8 -0.75 -3.66 -6.04
CA PHE A 8 -1.49 -4.91 -6.13
C PHE A 8 -1.66 -5.50 -4.73
N ALA A 9 -2.88 -5.95 -4.41
CA ALA A 9 -3.22 -6.48 -3.09
C ALA A 9 -2.51 -7.80 -2.75
N CYS A 10 -2.04 -8.55 -3.75
CA CYS A 10 -1.29 -9.79 -3.58
C CYS A 10 -0.40 -10.07 -4.80
N ALA A 11 0.57 -10.97 -4.66
CA ALA A 11 1.46 -11.40 -5.73
C ALA A 11 0.71 -12.21 -6.81
N PRO A 12 1.25 -12.30 -8.04
CA PRO A 12 0.66 -13.13 -9.07
C PRO A 12 0.50 -14.58 -8.63
N GLY A 13 -0.67 -15.17 -8.89
CA GLY A 13 -0.95 -16.56 -8.52
C GLY A 13 -1.29 -16.79 -7.04
N THR A 14 -1.42 -15.73 -6.24
CA THR A 14 -1.82 -15.80 -4.83
C THR A 14 -3.11 -15.01 -4.59
N GLU A 15 -3.83 -15.38 -3.53
CA GLU A 15 -5.15 -14.82 -3.20
C GLU A 15 -5.02 -13.54 -2.37
N ALA A 16 -5.86 -12.55 -2.67
CA ALA A 16 -6.06 -11.39 -1.81
C ALA A 16 -7.26 -11.68 -0.90
N ASN A 17 -7.04 -11.66 0.42
CA ASN A 17 -8.06 -11.99 1.40
C ASN A 17 -9.10 -10.85 1.52
N ASP A 18 -10.36 -11.19 1.32
CA ASP A 18 -11.50 -10.27 1.43
C ASP A 18 -11.84 -9.88 2.88
N ASN A 19 -11.26 -10.57 3.86
CA ASN A 19 -11.36 -10.28 5.28
C ASN A 19 -12.83 -10.26 5.74
N ASP A 20 -13.51 -11.40 5.55
CA ASP A 20 -14.97 -11.58 5.72
C ASP A 20 -15.56 -11.10 7.06
N GLU A 21 -14.73 -10.99 8.10
CA GLU A 21 -15.14 -10.51 9.42
C GLU A 21 -15.09 -8.98 9.57
N GLN A 22 -14.60 -8.26 8.56
CA GLN A 22 -14.42 -6.81 8.57
C GLN A 22 -15.05 -6.15 7.33
N GLU A 23 -15.17 -4.82 7.39
CA GLU A 23 -15.75 -4.03 6.30
C GLU A 23 -14.86 -3.98 5.04
N ASN A 24 -13.55 -4.10 5.22
CA ASN A 24 -12.58 -3.95 4.14
C ASN A 24 -11.69 -5.18 4.01
N ALA A 25 -11.44 -5.57 2.75
CA ALA A 25 -10.39 -6.54 2.40
C ALA A 25 -9.06 -6.20 3.07
N LEU A 26 -8.26 -7.22 3.39
CA LEU A 26 -7.08 -7.09 4.24
C LEU A 26 -6.10 -6.02 3.74
N TYR A 27 -5.87 -5.96 2.42
CA TYR A 27 -5.04 -4.93 1.81
C TYR A 27 -5.64 -3.53 1.97
N THR A 28 -6.93 -3.37 1.69
CA THR A 28 -7.63 -2.09 1.76
C THR A 28 -7.69 -1.55 3.18
N LYS A 29 -7.92 -2.43 4.17
CA LYS A 29 -7.83 -2.10 5.60
C LYS A 29 -6.53 -1.38 5.94
N TYR A 30 -5.39 -1.99 5.60
CA TYR A 30 -4.08 -1.41 5.89
C TYR A 30 -3.72 -0.24 4.98
N LEU A 31 -4.21 -0.22 3.73
CA LEU A 31 -4.04 0.93 2.86
C LEU A 31 -4.68 2.17 3.49
N LEU A 32 -5.92 2.08 3.96
CA LEU A 32 -6.62 3.21 4.61
C LEU A 32 -5.91 3.69 5.87
N GLU A 33 -5.38 2.77 6.68
CA GLU A 33 -4.62 3.11 7.88
C GLU A 33 -3.32 3.87 7.56
N HIS A 34 -2.63 3.49 6.48
CA HIS A 34 -1.30 4.03 6.17
C HIS A 34 -1.29 5.20 5.18
N ILE A 35 -2.28 5.30 4.27
CA ILE A 35 -2.28 6.31 3.20
C ILE A 35 -2.42 7.74 3.72
N VAL A 36 -3.00 7.90 4.91
CA VAL A 36 -3.19 9.19 5.58
C VAL A 36 -1.99 9.61 6.43
N LYS A 37 -0.86 8.89 6.37
CA LYS A 37 0.33 9.25 7.16
C LYS A 37 0.95 10.54 6.59
N PRO A 38 0.99 11.64 7.37
CA PRO A 38 1.47 12.90 6.86
C PRO A 38 2.94 12.84 6.53
N ASN A 39 3.35 13.61 5.51
CA ASN A 39 4.75 13.82 5.15
C ASN A 39 5.52 12.49 4.96
N THR A 40 4.84 11.46 4.46
CA THR A 40 5.42 10.15 4.18
C THR A 40 5.39 9.87 2.69
N ASP A 41 6.55 9.60 2.10
CA ASP A 41 6.67 9.21 0.69
C ASP A 41 5.80 7.98 0.38
N ILE A 42 5.14 7.99 -0.79
CA ILE A 42 4.20 6.94 -1.21
C ILE A 42 4.83 5.55 -1.23
N SER A 43 6.12 5.42 -1.58
CA SER A 43 6.80 4.12 -1.57
C SER A 43 6.94 3.58 -0.15
N LYS A 44 7.18 4.45 0.84
CA LYS A 44 7.24 4.08 2.26
C LYS A 44 5.86 3.69 2.78
N VAL A 45 4.81 4.40 2.37
CA VAL A 45 3.42 4.04 2.69
C VAL A 45 3.12 2.62 2.20
N LEU A 46 3.36 2.32 0.91
CA LEU A 46 3.05 1.02 0.32
C LEU A 46 3.88 -0.12 0.92
N ARG A 47 5.16 0.13 1.23
CA ARG A 47 6.01 -0.85 1.94
C ARG A 47 5.46 -1.16 3.34
N ALA A 48 4.91 -0.16 4.03
CA ALA A 48 4.30 -0.36 5.33
C ALA A 48 2.99 -1.14 5.23
N VAL A 49 2.17 -0.89 4.20
CA VAL A 49 0.98 -1.71 3.88
C VAL A 49 1.39 -3.16 3.63
N THR A 50 2.41 -3.41 2.80
CA THR A 50 2.93 -4.76 2.56
C THR A 50 3.36 -5.43 3.86
N GLY A 51 4.13 -4.75 4.71
CA GLY A 51 4.57 -5.30 6.00
C GLY A 51 3.41 -5.70 6.92
N ALA A 52 2.37 -4.88 6.99
CA ALA A 52 1.20 -5.13 7.82
C ALA A 52 0.36 -6.30 7.29
N VAL A 53 0.10 -6.35 5.98
CA VAL A 53 -0.62 -7.47 5.35
C VAL A 53 0.15 -8.79 5.50
N VAL A 54 1.46 -8.78 5.30
CA VAL A 54 2.30 -9.98 5.48
C VAL A 54 2.27 -10.46 6.94
N ALA A 55 2.28 -9.54 7.90
CA ALA A 55 2.20 -9.88 9.32
C ALA A 55 0.83 -10.48 9.71
N GLU A 56 -0.29 -9.87 9.30
CA GLU A 56 -1.63 -10.36 9.67
C GLU A 56 -2.03 -11.63 8.90
N SER A 57 -1.55 -11.81 7.67
CA SER A 57 -1.87 -12.99 6.86
C SER A 57 -0.97 -14.20 7.10
N ASP A 58 -0.01 -14.13 8.04
CA ASP A 58 1.06 -15.12 8.21
C ASP A 58 1.81 -15.41 6.90
N SER A 59 2.17 -14.34 6.17
CA SER A 59 2.84 -14.39 4.86
C SER A 59 2.06 -15.08 3.73
N ARG A 60 0.77 -15.36 3.90
CA ARG A 60 -0.08 -15.93 2.83
C ARG A 60 -0.47 -14.91 1.77
N GLN A 61 -0.52 -13.63 2.13
CA GLN A 61 -0.79 -12.53 1.22
C GLN A 61 0.40 -11.58 1.18
N ILE A 62 0.98 -11.38 -0.01
CA ILE A 62 2.16 -10.52 -0.21
C ILE A 62 1.82 -9.44 -1.24
N PRO A 63 1.39 -8.24 -0.81
CA PRO A 63 1.18 -7.12 -1.72
C PRO A 63 2.49 -6.68 -2.37
N TYR A 64 2.41 -6.18 -3.59
CA TYR A 64 3.54 -5.58 -4.30
C TYR A 64 3.09 -4.33 -5.05
N TYR A 65 4.04 -3.46 -5.40
CA TYR A 65 3.77 -2.32 -6.27
C TYR A 65 4.82 -2.23 -7.37
N THR A 66 4.45 -1.60 -8.48
CA THR A 66 5.35 -1.27 -9.58
C THR A 66 5.23 0.21 -9.88
N ASP A 67 6.35 0.88 -10.11
CA ASP A 67 6.36 2.29 -10.46
C ASP A 67 7.18 2.56 -11.74
N ALA A 68 6.78 3.61 -12.43
CA ALA A 68 7.44 4.22 -13.59
C ALA A 68 7.40 5.74 -13.43
N LEU A 69 7.64 6.20 -12.20
CA LEU A 69 7.60 7.62 -11.85
C LEU A 69 8.81 8.32 -12.43
N VAL A 70 8.58 9.38 -13.21
CA VAL A 70 9.64 10.17 -13.85
C VAL A 70 9.99 11.37 -12.96
N THR A 71 10.41 11.09 -11.73
CA THR A 71 10.82 12.08 -10.73
C THR A 71 11.84 11.50 -9.75
N THR A 72 12.63 12.36 -9.11
CA THR A 72 13.48 12.02 -7.96
C THR A 72 12.93 12.55 -6.63
N ASP A 73 11.84 13.32 -6.69
CA ASP A 73 11.20 13.90 -5.52
C ASP A 73 10.34 12.86 -4.80
N ASP A 74 10.21 13.01 -3.48
CA ASP A 74 9.25 12.25 -2.69
C ASP A 74 7.80 12.63 -3.10
N ILE A 75 6.90 11.66 -3.08
CA ILE A 75 5.47 11.88 -3.36
C ILE A 75 4.67 11.78 -2.08
N TYR A 76 4.09 12.90 -1.67
CA TYR A 76 3.24 13.00 -0.48
C TYR A 76 1.76 13.05 -0.89
N LEU A 77 0.94 12.13 -0.35
CA LEU A 77 -0.52 12.14 -0.58
C LEU A 77 -1.30 12.86 0.53
N TYR A 78 -0.68 13.03 1.70
CA TYR A 78 -1.23 13.76 2.82
C TYR A 78 -0.14 14.64 3.42
N GLU A 79 -0.38 15.95 3.41
CA GLU A 79 0.48 16.94 4.06
C GLU A 79 -0.23 17.44 5.32
N LYS A 80 0.50 17.49 6.44
CA LYS A 80 -0.04 18.12 7.65
C LYS A 80 0.10 19.64 7.50
N PRO A 81 -0.98 20.43 7.69
CA PRO A 81 -0.85 21.89 7.72
C PRO A 81 0.10 22.33 8.84
N SER A 82 0.96 23.30 8.53
CA SER A 82 1.91 23.93 9.45
C SER A 82 1.25 24.56 10.67
#